data_AF-A0A093XHA6-F1
#
_entry.id   AF-A0A093XHA6-F1
#
_cell.length_a   1.000
_cell.length_b   1.000
_cell.length_c   1.000
_cell.angle_alpha   90.00
_cell.angle_beta   90.00
_cell.angle_gamma   90.00
#
_symmetry.space_group_name_H-M   'P 1'
#
loop_
_entity.id
_entity.type
_entity.pdbx_description
1 polymer ?
#
loop_
_entity_poly.entity_id
_entity_poly.type
_entity_poly.pdbx_seq_one_letter_code
_entity_poly.pdbx_strand_id
1 'polypeptide(L)'
;MPSPAITFSLILLAAQTYAACYDPSPAFVPPKSSTYRDSPALNDAFEGISASLGKLIAQTAFDTSSFSIEVTTSTDSLWELHHTARDKDSVRPGAEKVGGRSVYRIASITKAFTALAIIQQHVAGNLSIDDTIDQYLDLRGDIQWSDITLRTVASQLSGIPRDFAMGDLLYGVPDPVSLGLPPVTGEGIPKCDSPCFGDGKPSSITLTSRHTNPPT
;
A
#
# COMPACT_ATOMS: atom_id res chain seq x y z
N MET A 1 -30.14 -46.52 22.85
CA MET A 1 -29.70 -46.98 21.51
C MET A 1 -30.45 -46.15 20.48
N PRO A 2 -29.81 -45.23 19.75
CA PRO A 2 -30.48 -44.44 18.73
C PRO A 2 -30.79 -45.30 17.50
N SER A 3 -31.93 -45.02 16.86
CA SER A 3 -32.48 -45.81 15.77
C SER A 3 -31.63 -45.73 14.48
N PRO A 4 -31.33 -46.86 13.80
CA PRO A 4 -30.44 -46.92 12.64
C PRO A 4 -30.93 -46.15 11.40
N ALA A 5 -32.21 -45.76 11.37
CA ALA A 5 -32.78 -44.98 10.27
C ALA A 5 -32.33 -43.51 10.25
N ILE A 6 -31.95 -42.94 11.41
CA ILE A 6 -31.57 -41.52 11.51
C ILE A 6 -30.12 -41.31 11.04
N THR A 7 -29.27 -42.33 11.21
CA THR A 7 -27.85 -42.28 10.83
C THR A 7 -27.65 -42.31 9.31
N PHE A 8 -28.54 -42.97 8.56
CA PHE A 8 -28.41 -43.06 7.10
C PHE A 8 -28.79 -41.76 6.37
N SER A 9 -29.71 -40.96 6.91
CA SER A 9 -30.12 -39.68 6.30
C SER A 9 -29.06 -38.57 6.41
N LEU A 10 -28.18 -38.63 7.42
CA LEU A 10 -27.13 -37.62 7.60
C LEU A 10 -25.93 -37.82 6.65
N ILE A 11 -25.67 -39.06 6.20
CA ILE A 11 -24.55 -39.35 5.29
C ILE A 11 -24.87 -38.92 3.84
N LEU A 12 -26.15 -38.96 3.43
CA LEU A 12 -26.56 -38.51 2.10
C LEU A 12 -26.62 -36.98 1.94
N LEU A 13 -26.75 -36.20 3.02
CA LEU A 13 -26.72 -34.73 2.93
C LEU A 13 -25.29 -34.16 2.84
N ALA A 14 -24.26 -34.89 3.26
CA ALA A 14 -22.87 -34.43 3.20
C ALA A 14 -22.30 -34.41 1.77
N ALA A 15 -22.91 -35.14 0.83
CA ALA A 15 -22.40 -35.27 -0.54
C ALA A 15 -22.80 -34.10 -1.49
N GLN A 16 -23.58 -33.12 -1.02
CA GLN A 16 -24.12 -32.05 -1.88
C GLN A 16 -23.47 -30.67 -1.66
N THR A 17 -22.54 -30.52 -0.72
CA THR A 17 -21.83 -29.26 -0.49
C THR A 17 -20.36 -29.37 -0.91
N TYR A 18 -20.13 -29.70 -2.17
CA TYR A 18 -18.91 -29.25 -2.83
C TYR A 18 -19.07 -27.76 -3.12
N ALA A 19 -18.91 -26.93 -2.10
CA ALA A 19 -18.65 -25.52 -2.30
C ALA A 19 -17.19 -25.42 -2.78
N ALA A 20 -16.97 -25.67 -4.07
CA ALA A 20 -15.72 -25.30 -4.70
C ALA A 20 -15.67 -23.77 -4.70
N CYS A 21 -14.91 -23.20 -3.77
CA CYS A 21 -14.52 -21.80 -3.84
C CYS A 21 -13.59 -21.68 -5.05
N TYR A 22 -14.14 -21.28 -6.19
CA TYR A 22 -13.32 -20.85 -7.31
C TYR A 22 -12.60 -19.57 -6.91
N ASP A 23 -11.31 -19.52 -7.20
CA ASP A 23 -10.54 -18.29 -7.15
C ASP A 23 -11.37 -17.21 -7.88
N PRO A 24 -11.64 -16.04 -7.29
CA PRO A 24 -12.34 -14.99 -8.00
C PRO A 24 -11.46 -14.60 -9.20
N SER A 25 -11.75 -15.22 -10.35
CA SER A 25 -11.33 -14.68 -11.63
C SER A 25 -11.75 -13.21 -11.64
N PRO A 26 -10.96 -12.30 -12.24
CA PRO A 26 -11.26 -10.88 -12.18
C PRO A 26 -12.73 -10.70 -12.56
N ALA A 27 -13.53 -10.22 -11.59
CA ALA A 27 -14.99 -10.20 -11.70
C ALA A 27 -15.46 -9.40 -12.93
N PHE A 28 -14.55 -8.61 -13.50
CA PHE A 28 -14.73 -7.84 -14.72
C PHE A 28 -13.52 -8.03 -15.63
N VAL A 29 -13.78 -8.32 -16.90
CA VAL A 29 -12.76 -8.31 -17.96
C VAL A 29 -12.15 -6.90 -18.02
N PRO A 30 -10.82 -6.74 -18.16
CA PRO A 30 -10.21 -5.44 -18.27
C PRO A 30 -10.88 -4.60 -19.37
N PRO A 31 -11.23 -3.33 -19.09
CA PRO A 31 -11.94 -2.49 -20.04
C PRO A 31 -11.10 -2.30 -21.31
N LYS A 32 -11.67 -2.56 -22.48
CA LYS A 32 -11.01 -2.35 -23.77
C LYS A 32 -11.22 -0.93 -24.27
N SER A 33 -10.15 -0.27 -24.71
CA SER A 33 -10.20 1.11 -25.23
C SER A 33 -11.27 1.31 -26.32
N SER A 34 -11.38 0.38 -27.26
CA SER A 34 -12.36 0.41 -28.36
C SER A 34 -13.81 0.50 -27.91
N THR A 35 -14.12 0.10 -26.67
CA THR A 35 -15.48 0.13 -26.13
C THR A 35 -15.81 1.48 -25.49
N TYR A 36 -14.80 2.21 -25.02
CA TYR A 36 -15.00 3.36 -24.12
C TYR A 36 -14.55 4.69 -24.70
N ARG A 37 -13.62 4.69 -25.67
CA ARG A 37 -13.03 5.91 -26.23
C ARG A 37 -14.06 6.91 -26.77
N ASP A 38 -15.09 6.41 -27.45
CA ASP A 38 -16.12 7.25 -28.08
C ASP A 38 -17.44 7.21 -27.30
N SER A 39 -17.41 6.80 -26.03
CA SER A 39 -18.61 6.70 -25.20
C SER A 39 -19.15 8.09 -24.87
N PRO A 40 -20.38 8.45 -25.31
CA PRO A 40 -20.96 9.76 -24.98
C PRO A 40 -21.08 9.97 -23.47
N ALA A 41 -21.48 8.92 -22.73
CA ALA A 41 -21.62 8.98 -21.28
C ALA A 41 -20.30 9.27 -20.56
N LEU A 42 -19.18 8.70 -21.02
CA LEU A 42 -17.87 8.99 -20.44
C LEU A 42 -17.37 10.38 -20.85
N ASN A 43 -17.59 10.80 -22.09
CA ASN A 43 -17.21 12.12 -22.55
C ASN A 43 -17.95 13.22 -21.76
N ASP A 44 -19.27 13.09 -21.59
CA ASP A 44 -20.08 13.99 -20.76
C ASP A 44 -19.57 14.03 -19.31
N ALA A 45 -19.19 12.86 -18.76
CA ALA A 45 -18.61 12.77 -17.42
C ALA A 45 -17.24 13.47 -17.33
N PHE A 46 -16.36 13.29 -18.32
CA PHE A 46 -15.06 13.93 -18.38
C PHE A 46 -15.16 15.45 -18.51
N GLU A 47 -16.13 15.96 -19.28
CA GLU A 47 -16.45 17.38 -19.34
C GLU A 47 -16.87 17.91 -17.96
N GLY A 48 -17.77 17.20 -17.27
CA GLY A 48 -18.21 17.55 -15.92
C GLY A 48 -17.09 17.54 -14.87
N ILE A 49 -16.21 16.52 -14.93
CA ILE A 49 -15.02 16.41 -14.07
C ILE A 49 -14.05 17.57 -14.37
N SER A 50 -13.77 17.83 -15.65
CA SER A 50 -12.87 18.91 -16.08
C SER A 50 -13.37 20.28 -15.62
N ALA A 51 -14.67 20.55 -15.76
CA ALA A 51 -15.28 21.79 -15.30
C ALA A 51 -15.20 21.94 -13.77
N SER A 52 -15.40 20.86 -13.02
CA SER A 52 -15.32 20.86 -11.55
C SER A 52 -13.89 21.05 -11.07
N LEU A 53 -12.92 20.36 -11.66
CA LEU A 53 -11.50 20.52 -11.37
C LEU A 53 -11.02 21.91 -11.75
N GLY A 54 -11.46 22.48 -12.87
CA GLY A 54 -11.14 23.85 -13.26
C GLY A 54 -11.53 24.87 -12.19
N LYS A 55 -12.70 24.71 -11.55
CA LYS A 55 -13.13 25.56 -10.43
C LYS A 55 -12.27 25.38 -9.18
N LEU A 56 -11.81 24.15 -8.90
CA LEU A 56 -10.92 23.87 -7.77
C LEU A 56 -9.52 24.45 -8.01
N ILE A 57 -8.95 24.21 -9.19
CA ILE A 57 -7.63 24.69 -9.61
C ILE A 57 -7.54 26.23 -9.58
N ALA A 58 -8.65 26.92 -9.85
CA ALA A 58 -8.68 28.38 -9.76
C ALA A 58 -8.45 28.90 -8.33
N GLN A 59 -8.74 28.09 -7.30
CA GLN A 59 -8.57 28.47 -5.90
C GLN A 59 -7.10 28.52 -5.50
N THR A 60 -6.73 29.48 -4.65
CA THR A 60 -5.35 29.67 -4.18
C THR A 60 -4.81 28.50 -3.36
N ALA A 61 -5.69 27.65 -2.81
CA ALA A 61 -5.31 26.44 -2.09
C ALA A 61 -4.50 25.44 -2.93
N PHE A 62 -4.58 25.53 -4.27
CA PHE A 62 -3.86 24.65 -5.19
C PHE A 62 -2.64 25.33 -5.85
N ASP A 63 -2.24 26.51 -5.38
CA ASP A 63 -1.14 27.28 -6.01
C ASP A 63 0.20 26.61 -5.82
N THR A 64 0.36 25.89 -4.71
CA THR A 64 1.62 25.22 -4.34
C THR A 64 1.62 23.73 -4.68
N SER A 65 0.53 23.20 -5.25
CA SER A 65 0.36 21.77 -5.48
C SER A 65 0.26 21.45 -6.97
N SER A 66 1.14 20.59 -7.48
CA SER A 66 1.01 20.03 -8.83
C SER A 66 0.41 18.63 -8.76
N PHE A 67 -0.53 18.32 -9.65
CA PHE A 67 -1.13 16.99 -9.71
C PHE A 67 -1.52 16.61 -11.14
N SER A 68 -1.69 15.32 -11.38
CA SER A 68 -2.16 14.75 -12.63
C SER A 68 -3.24 13.73 -12.33
N ILE A 69 -4.28 13.70 -13.15
CA ILE A 69 -5.36 12.72 -13.07
C ILE A 69 -5.51 12.12 -14.46
N GLU A 70 -5.59 10.80 -14.51
CA GLU A 70 -5.76 10.05 -15.75
C GLU A 70 -6.80 8.97 -15.55
N VAL A 71 -7.69 8.83 -16.52
CA VAL A 71 -8.58 7.67 -16.66
C VAL A 71 -8.13 6.90 -17.88
N THR A 72 -7.73 5.65 -17.68
CA THR A 72 -7.10 4.82 -18.71
C THR A 72 -7.71 3.43 -18.76
N THR A 73 -7.51 2.79 -19.91
CA THR A 73 -7.65 1.35 -20.09
C THR A 73 -6.28 0.66 -19.98
N SER A 74 -6.22 -0.65 -20.21
CA SER A 74 -4.93 -1.36 -20.27
C SER A 74 -4.04 -0.95 -21.44
N THR A 75 -4.57 -0.25 -22.45
CA THR A 75 -3.83 0.10 -23.68
C THR A 75 -3.76 1.59 -23.95
N ASP A 76 -4.76 2.36 -23.51
CA ASP A 76 -4.90 3.76 -23.88
C ASP A 76 -5.52 4.60 -22.77
N SER A 77 -5.01 5.83 -22.66
CA SER A 77 -5.60 6.93 -21.90
C SER A 77 -6.90 7.36 -22.58
N LEU A 78 -7.97 7.43 -21.80
CA LEU A 78 -9.29 7.90 -22.24
C LEU A 78 -9.44 9.40 -21.98
N TRP A 79 -8.86 9.88 -20.87
CA TRP A 79 -8.89 11.29 -20.48
C TRP A 79 -7.75 11.59 -19.50
N GLU A 80 -7.17 12.77 -19.64
CA GLU A 80 -6.07 13.27 -18.79
C GLU A 80 -6.32 14.73 -18.42
N LEU A 81 -5.93 15.10 -17.20
CA LEU A 81 -5.84 16.47 -16.74
C LEU A 81 -4.59 16.65 -15.89
N HIS A 82 -3.86 17.74 -16.16
CA HIS A 82 -2.64 18.08 -15.43
C HIS A 82 -2.71 19.51 -14.92
N HIS A 83 -2.42 19.70 -13.64
CA HIS A 83 -2.30 21.00 -12.99
C HIS A 83 -0.87 21.20 -12.52
N THR A 84 -0.23 22.26 -13.00
CA THR A 84 1.08 22.68 -12.52
C THR A 84 0.90 23.80 -11.50
N ALA A 85 1.51 23.64 -10.33
CA ALA A 85 1.57 24.65 -9.29
C ALA A 85 2.03 26.00 -9.85
N ARG A 86 1.33 27.07 -9.46
CA ARG A 86 1.66 28.48 -9.78
C ARG A 86 2.88 28.94 -8.98
N ASP A 87 2.88 28.58 -7.69
CA ASP A 87 3.87 28.98 -6.70
C ASP A 87 4.71 27.76 -6.30
N LYS A 88 5.87 27.62 -6.94
CA LYS A 88 6.77 26.49 -6.68
C LYS A 88 7.83 26.85 -5.65
N ASP A 89 8.21 25.85 -4.86
CA ASP A 89 9.36 25.96 -3.96
C ASP A 89 10.64 26.23 -4.79
N SER A 90 11.34 27.32 -4.50
CA SER A 90 12.54 27.72 -5.26
C SER A 90 13.74 26.78 -5.05
N VAL A 91 13.79 26.07 -3.92
CA VAL A 91 14.85 25.11 -3.57
C VAL A 91 14.55 23.74 -4.18
N ARG A 92 13.27 23.35 -4.24
CA ARG A 92 12.81 22.07 -4.81
C ARG A 92 11.65 22.27 -5.78
N PRO A 93 11.90 22.91 -6.94
CA PRO A 93 10.83 23.34 -7.85
C PRO A 93 10.10 22.19 -8.56
N GLY A 94 10.66 20.98 -8.53
CA GLY A 94 10.09 19.83 -9.24
C GLY A 94 10.11 20.04 -10.75
N ALA A 95 9.06 19.59 -11.44
CA ALA A 95 8.92 19.75 -12.89
C ALA A 95 8.53 21.18 -13.27
N GLU A 96 9.05 21.69 -14.40
CA GLU A 96 8.65 22.98 -14.95
C GLU A 96 7.16 22.98 -15.35
N LYS A 97 6.69 21.87 -15.93
CA LYS A 97 5.30 21.62 -16.24
C LYS A 97 5.03 20.14 -15.99
N VAL A 98 3.93 19.82 -15.32
CA VAL A 98 3.52 18.42 -15.18
C VAL A 98 2.70 17.93 -16.37
N GLY A 99 2.83 16.65 -16.68
CA GLY A 99 2.10 15.95 -17.75
C GLY A 99 2.18 14.43 -17.58
N GLY A 100 1.68 13.65 -18.56
CA GLY A 100 1.66 12.18 -18.50
C GLY A 100 3.02 11.49 -18.36
N ARG A 101 4.14 12.21 -18.48
CA ARG A 101 5.51 11.70 -18.26
C ARG A 101 6.12 12.13 -16.91
N SER A 102 5.38 12.89 -16.10
CA SER A 102 5.86 13.33 -14.80
C SER A 102 5.97 12.17 -13.83
N VAL A 103 7.02 12.18 -13.01
CA VAL A 103 7.26 11.17 -11.99
C VAL A 103 6.80 11.69 -10.63
N TYR A 104 5.99 10.90 -9.94
CA TYR A 104 5.46 11.22 -8.62
C TYR A 104 5.93 10.20 -7.58
N ARG A 105 6.11 10.64 -6.34
CA ARG A 105 6.25 9.72 -5.21
C ARG A 105 4.87 9.14 -4.90
N ILE A 106 4.75 7.82 -4.90
CA ILE A 106 3.47 7.12 -4.75
C ILE A 106 3.22 6.58 -3.33
N ALA A 107 4.15 6.83 -2.39
CA ALA A 107 4.04 6.46 -0.98
C ALA A 107 3.53 5.01 -0.77
N SER A 108 2.45 4.83 0.00
CA SER A 108 1.90 3.51 0.34
C SER A 108 1.40 2.68 -0.84
N ILE A 109 1.22 3.26 -2.04
CA ILE A 109 0.90 2.49 -3.26
C ILE A 109 2.03 1.49 -3.59
N THR A 110 3.27 1.80 -3.18
CA THR A 110 4.44 0.90 -3.30
C THR A 110 4.19 -0.50 -2.70
N LYS A 111 3.31 -0.63 -1.70
CA LYS A 111 2.98 -1.91 -1.06
C LYS A 111 2.35 -2.91 -2.05
N ALA A 112 1.58 -2.44 -3.04
CA ALA A 112 0.98 -3.31 -4.05
C ALA A 112 2.07 -4.00 -4.90
N PHE A 113 3.13 -3.27 -5.28
CA PHE A 113 4.27 -3.84 -5.99
C PHE A 113 5.08 -4.81 -5.11
N THR A 114 5.20 -4.51 -3.83
CA THR A 114 5.89 -5.39 -2.86
C THR A 114 5.13 -6.70 -2.70
N ALA A 115 3.81 -6.65 -2.53
CA ALA A 115 2.96 -7.84 -2.46
C ALA A 115 3.03 -8.65 -3.76
N LEU A 116 2.99 -7.99 -4.92
CA LEU A 116 3.15 -8.66 -6.22
C LEU A 116 4.51 -9.38 -6.33
N ALA A 117 5.59 -8.74 -5.89
CA ALA A 117 6.92 -9.36 -5.90
C ALA A 117 6.96 -10.62 -5.00
N ILE A 118 6.36 -10.57 -3.80
CA ILE A 118 6.25 -11.73 -2.91
C ILE A 118 5.47 -12.87 -3.60
N ILE A 119 4.34 -12.56 -4.23
CA ILE A 119 3.54 -13.55 -4.96
C ILE A 119 4.33 -14.15 -6.13
N GLN A 120 5.07 -13.34 -6.88
CA GLN A 120 5.93 -13.83 -7.97
C GLN A 120 7.01 -14.79 -7.46
N GLN A 121 7.66 -14.47 -6.33
CA GLN A 121 8.65 -15.36 -5.72
C GLN A 121 8.02 -16.66 -5.21
N HIS A 122 6.79 -16.59 -4.70
CA HIS A 122 6.03 -17.77 -4.32
C HIS A 122 5.74 -18.69 -5.50
N VAL A 123 5.23 -18.13 -6.60
CA VAL A 123 4.95 -18.89 -7.83
C VAL A 123 6.23 -19.47 -8.43
N ALA A 124 7.37 -18.79 -8.30
CA ALA A 124 8.67 -19.28 -8.72
C ALA A 124 9.25 -20.40 -7.82
N GLY A 125 8.62 -20.67 -6.66
CA GLY A 125 9.10 -21.65 -5.69
C GLY A 125 10.28 -21.19 -4.83
N ASN A 126 10.61 -19.90 -4.83
CA ASN A 126 11.72 -19.33 -4.07
C ASN A 126 11.36 -19.08 -2.59
N LEU A 127 10.08 -18.95 -2.29
CA LEU A 127 9.52 -18.84 -0.94
C LEU A 127 8.10 -19.42 -0.91
N SER A 128 7.55 -19.66 0.28
CA SER A 128 6.11 -19.83 0.48
C SER A 128 5.52 -18.57 1.11
N ILE A 129 4.35 -18.11 0.65
CA ILE A 129 3.62 -17.06 1.36
C ILE A 129 3.16 -17.50 2.75
N ASP A 130 3.14 -18.80 3.03
CA ASP A 130 2.85 -19.35 4.36
C ASP A 130 4.10 -19.57 5.22
N ASP A 131 5.29 -19.24 4.70
CA ASP A 131 6.50 -19.21 5.51
C ASP A 131 6.43 -18.08 6.53
N THR A 132 7.01 -18.35 7.69
CA THR A 132 7.16 -17.41 8.79
C THR A 132 8.30 -16.44 8.49
N ILE A 133 8.14 -15.18 8.89
CA ILE A 133 9.09 -14.11 8.49
C ILE A 133 10.48 -14.25 9.13
N ASP A 134 10.56 -14.95 10.26
CA ASP A 134 11.81 -15.27 10.96
C ASP A 134 12.69 -16.30 10.20
N GLN A 135 12.14 -16.99 9.21
CA GLN A 135 12.94 -17.81 8.29
C GLN A 135 13.84 -16.97 7.38
N TYR A 136 13.45 -15.71 7.13
CA TYR A 136 14.14 -14.80 6.22
C TYR A 136 14.90 -13.67 6.92
N LEU A 137 14.57 -13.40 8.19
CA LEU A 137 15.04 -12.24 8.93
C LEU A 137 15.51 -12.65 10.35
N ASP A 138 16.65 -12.12 10.80
CA ASP A 138 17.07 -12.24 12.22
C ASP A 138 16.24 -11.25 13.07
N LEU A 139 15.07 -11.70 13.52
CA LEU A 139 14.13 -10.93 14.32
C LEU A 139 14.28 -11.22 15.80
N ARG A 140 14.20 -10.18 16.64
CA ARG A 140 14.41 -10.26 18.10
C ARG A 140 13.29 -9.56 18.86
N GLY A 141 13.31 -9.71 20.19
CA GLY A 141 12.31 -9.15 21.09
C GLY A 141 11.21 -10.15 21.46
N ASP A 142 10.20 -9.67 22.17
CA ASP A 142 9.17 -10.52 22.79
C ASP A 142 7.97 -10.82 21.86
N ILE A 143 8.11 -10.54 20.56
CA ILE A 143 7.10 -10.87 19.56
C ILE A 143 7.29 -12.33 19.14
N GLN A 144 6.20 -13.08 19.09
CA GLN A 144 6.15 -14.45 18.56
C GLN A 144 6.29 -14.45 17.03
N TRP A 145 7.49 -14.14 16.54
CA TRP A 145 7.78 -14.01 15.10
C TRP A 145 7.50 -15.30 14.31
N SER A 146 7.58 -16.45 14.98
CA SER A 146 7.26 -17.77 14.42
C SER A 146 5.77 -17.96 14.07
N ASP A 147 4.89 -17.07 14.51
CA ASP A 147 3.45 -17.14 14.21
C ASP A 147 3.06 -16.18 13.07
N ILE A 148 4.01 -15.38 12.59
CA ILE A 148 3.78 -14.33 11.58
C ILE A 148 4.30 -14.80 10.23
N THR A 149 3.39 -14.98 9.27
CA THR A 149 3.73 -15.40 7.90
C THR A 149 3.88 -14.22 6.94
N LEU A 150 4.55 -14.45 5.81
CA LEU A 150 4.59 -13.49 4.70
C LEU A 150 3.18 -13.08 4.24
N ARG A 151 2.23 -14.02 4.25
CA ARG A 151 0.81 -13.77 3.95
C ARG A 151 0.18 -12.79 4.93
N THR A 152 0.36 -12.98 6.24
CA THR A 152 -0.27 -12.10 7.24
C THR A 152 0.38 -10.71 7.22
N VAL A 153 1.66 -10.59 6.91
CA VAL A 153 2.31 -9.28 6.69
C VAL A 153 1.76 -8.59 5.43
N ALA A 154 1.71 -9.31 4.30
CA ALA A 154 1.23 -8.74 3.04
C ALA A 154 -0.25 -8.31 3.11
N SER A 155 -1.07 -9.00 3.90
CA SER A 155 -2.49 -8.71 4.11
C SER A 155 -2.79 -7.76 5.28
N GLN A 156 -1.76 -7.24 5.97
CA GLN A 156 -1.91 -6.37 7.14
C GLN A 156 -2.65 -7.05 8.31
N LEU A 157 -2.49 -8.37 8.47
CA LEU A 157 -3.10 -9.20 9.52
C LEU A 157 -2.07 -9.81 10.49
N SER A 158 -0.81 -9.38 10.44
CA SER A 158 0.26 -9.90 11.30
C SER A 158 0.18 -9.43 12.76
N GLY A 159 -0.62 -8.41 13.05
CA GLY A 159 -0.67 -7.76 14.36
C GLY A 159 0.54 -6.86 14.67
N ILE A 160 1.49 -6.72 13.73
CA ILE A 160 2.62 -5.80 13.87
C ILE A 160 2.09 -4.36 13.84
N PRO A 161 2.42 -3.52 14.83
CA PRO A 161 2.02 -2.11 14.83
C PRO A 161 2.50 -1.39 13.57
N ARG A 162 1.66 -0.48 13.06
CA ARG A 162 1.91 0.27 11.83
C ARG A 162 3.13 1.20 11.94
N ASP A 163 3.30 1.80 13.10
CA ASP A 163 4.37 2.73 13.40
C ASP A 163 5.11 2.29 14.67
N PHE A 164 6.43 2.46 14.69
CA PHE A 164 7.23 2.33 15.89
C PHE A 164 7.57 3.73 16.40
N ALA A 165 7.08 4.08 17.59
CA ALA A 165 7.29 5.38 18.25
C ALA A 165 6.80 6.65 17.51
N MET A 166 6.37 6.60 16.24
CA MET A 166 5.84 7.77 15.52
C MET A 166 4.55 8.33 16.15
N GLY A 167 3.81 7.51 16.90
CA GLY A 167 2.64 7.90 17.69
C GLY A 167 2.93 8.20 19.16
N ASP A 168 4.20 8.22 19.58
CA ASP A 168 4.57 8.49 20.96
C ASP A 168 4.31 9.97 21.27
N LEU A 169 3.55 10.22 22.33
CA LEU A 169 3.23 11.56 22.81
C LEU A 169 4.50 12.35 23.19
N LEU A 170 5.60 11.66 23.54
CA LEU A 170 6.90 12.28 23.74
C LEU A 170 7.32 13.16 22.56
N TYR A 171 6.96 12.76 21.34
CA TYR A 171 7.29 13.51 20.13
C TYR A 171 6.10 14.26 19.51
N GLY A 172 4.89 13.92 19.91
CA GLY A 172 3.66 14.50 19.37
C GLY A 172 3.31 15.87 19.95
N VAL A 173 3.92 16.27 21.08
CA VAL A 173 3.61 17.55 21.75
C VAL A 173 4.87 18.31 22.19
N PRO A 174 4.81 19.66 22.25
CA PRO A 174 5.97 20.47 22.64
C PRO A 174 6.44 20.26 24.10
N ASP A 175 5.51 19.95 25.01
CA ASP A 175 5.80 19.71 26.43
C ASP A 175 5.01 18.50 26.96
N PRO A 176 5.55 17.28 26.81
CA PRO A 176 4.92 16.06 27.31
C PRO A 176 4.77 16.04 28.83
N VAL A 177 5.66 16.70 29.56
CA VAL A 177 5.66 16.74 31.03
C VAL A 177 4.47 17.54 31.56
N SER A 178 4.09 18.62 30.86
CA SER A 178 2.86 19.37 31.18
C SER A 178 1.58 18.53 31.10
N LEU A 179 1.59 17.44 30.32
CA LEU A 179 0.48 16.49 30.20
C LEU A 179 0.53 15.37 31.25
N GLY A 180 1.46 15.43 32.20
CA GLY A 180 1.64 14.44 33.27
C GLY A 180 2.48 13.23 32.87
N LEU A 181 3.15 13.25 31.72
CA LEU A 181 4.12 12.21 31.36
C LEU A 181 5.43 12.41 32.16
N PRO A 182 6.12 11.32 32.56
CA PRO A 182 7.38 11.44 33.28
C PRO A 182 8.46 12.09 32.39
N PRO A 183 9.40 12.84 32.97
CA PRO A 183 10.52 13.41 32.22
C PRO A 183 11.37 12.28 31.63
N VAL A 184 11.65 12.35 30.33
CA VAL A 184 12.45 11.33 29.63
C VAL A 184 13.91 11.75 29.63
N THR A 185 14.78 10.90 30.18
CA THR A 185 16.23 11.04 30.00
C THR A 185 16.61 10.40 28.67
N GLY A 186 17.65 10.88 27.98
CA GLY A 186 18.00 10.40 26.63
C GLY A 186 18.32 8.89 26.52
N GLU A 187 18.40 8.18 27.65
CA GLU A 187 18.47 6.72 27.69
C GLU A 187 17.10 6.09 27.38
N GLY A 188 17.06 5.21 26.37
CA GLY A 188 15.84 4.49 25.98
C GLY A 188 15.01 5.17 24.89
N ILE A 189 15.35 6.40 24.50
CA ILE A 189 14.75 7.08 23.35
C ILE A 189 15.21 6.36 22.06
N PRO A 190 14.29 5.80 21.24
CA PRO A 190 14.68 5.18 20.00
C PRO A 190 15.35 6.18 19.05
N LYS A 191 16.54 5.84 18.55
CA LYS A 191 17.32 6.69 17.65
C LYS A 191 16.86 6.62 16.18
N CYS A 192 16.03 5.62 15.86
CA CYS A 192 15.47 5.40 14.53
C CYS A 192 14.00 5.82 14.55
N ASP A 193 13.55 6.43 13.45
CA ASP A 193 12.18 6.95 13.30
C ASP A 193 11.83 8.11 14.26
N SER A 194 12.83 8.93 14.61
CA SER A 194 12.56 10.28 15.14
C SER A 194 11.65 10.99 14.14
N PRO A 195 10.58 11.68 14.60
CA PRO A 195 9.65 12.34 13.70
C PRO A 195 10.42 13.20 12.70
N CYS A 196 9.97 13.19 11.46
CA CYS A 196 10.47 13.99 10.35
C CYS A 196 10.32 15.52 10.57
N PHE A 197 10.21 16.00 11.81
CA PHE A 197 10.04 17.40 12.20
C PHE A 197 11.34 18.09 12.62
N GLY A 198 12.50 17.43 12.46
CA GLY A 198 13.83 18.07 12.57
C GLY A 198 14.71 17.68 11.39
N ASP A 199 15.73 18.49 11.08
CA ASP A 199 16.64 18.46 9.93
C ASP A 199 17.47 17.15 9.71
N GLY A 200 17.02 16.02 10.25
CA GLY A 200 17.59 14.70 10.03
C GLY A 200 17.30 14.21 8.61
N LYS A 201 18.37 13.90 7.87
CA LYS A 201 18.31 13.27 6.54
C LYS A 201 17.39 12.04 6.58
N PRO A 202 16.57 11.80 5.54
CA PRO A 202 15.70 10.63 5.48
C PRO A 202 16.55 9.36 5.54
N SER A 203 16.22 8.47 6.47
CA SER A 203 16.79 7.13 6.58
C SER A 203 16.49 6.36 5.29
N SER A 204 17.49 6.20 4.44
CA SER A 204 17.43 5.28 3.30
C SER A 204 17.50 3.85 3.84
N ILE A 205 16.42 3.08 3.69
CA ILE A 205 16.48 1.63 3.86
C ILE A 205 17.24 1.08 2.64
N THR A 206 18.51 0.74 2.84
CA THR A 206 19.29 -0.03 1.87
C THR A 206 19.07 -1.51 2.18
N LEU A 207 18.27 -2.20 1.36
CA LEU A 207 18.17 -3.65 1.39
C LEU A 207 19.42 -4.23 0.72
N THR A 208 20.43 -4.62 1.51
CA THR A 208 21.55 -5.42 0.99
C THR A 208 21.12 -6.89 0.91
N SER A 209 20.84 -7.37 -0.30
CA SER A 209 20.73 -8.81 -0.58
C SER A 209 22.10 -9.46 -0.35
N ARG A 210 22.18 -10.42 0.59
CA ARG A 210 23.33 -11.33 0.68
C ARG A 210 23.17 -12.39 -0.40
N HIS A 211 23.70 -12.13 -1.59
CA HIS A 211 23.96 -13.18 -2.57
C HIS A 211 25.19 -13.98 -2.13
N THR A 212 24.98 -15.17 -1.58
CA THR A 212 26.02 -16.20 -1.53
C THR A 212 25.99 -16.96 -2.85
N ASN A 213 27.01 -16.78 -3.69
CA ASN A 213 27.22 -17.68 -4.83
C ASN A 213 27.73 -19.04 -4.32
N PRO A 214 27.21 -20.17 -4.83
CA PRO A 214 27.78 -21.47 -4.53
C PRO A 214 29.16 -21.65 -5.20
N PRO A 215 30.09 -22.41 -4.58
CA PRO A 215 31.42 -22.64 -5.14
C PRO A 215 31.35 -23.52 -6.39
N THR A 216 32.21 -23.19 -7.36
CA THR A 216 32.47 -23.92 -8.61
C THR A 216 33.08 -25.29 -8.38
#